data_AF-A0A1G2HX56-F1
#
_entry.id   AF-A0A1G2HX56-F1
#
_cell.length_a   1.000
_cell.length_b   1.000
_cell.length_c   1.000
_cell.angle_alpha   90.00
_cell.angle_beta   90.00
_cell.angle_gamma   90.00
#
_symmetry.space_group_name_H-M   'P 1'
#
loop_
_entity.id
_entity.type
_entity.pdbx_description
1 polymer ?
#
loop_
_entity_poly.entity_id
_entity_poly.type
_entity_poly.pdbx_seq_one_letter_code
_entity_poly.pdbx_strand_id
1 'polypeptide(L)'
;MEKEQQQIQLNIDPNSYAITMVNMLFDEEFFHFMIASGNQGRQFVATPKHAKRIYLLLKQQIENYEKKFGEMKTQLPERPQNTQEESKVGF
;
A
#
# COMPACT_ATOMS: atom_id res chain seq x y z
N MET A 1 17.48 29.32 15.61
CA MET A 1 16.00 29.39 15.51
C MET A 1 15.47 27.98 15.39
N GLU A 2 15.07 27.39 16.51
CA GLU A 2 14.36 26.11 16.52
C GLU A 2 12.97 26.33 15.93
N LYS A 3 12.66 25.66 14.82
CA LYS A 3 11.30 25.63 14.28
C LYS A 3 10.49 24.70 15.17
N GLU A 4 9.63 25.25 16.01
CA GLU A 4 8.56 24.47 16.66
C GLU A 4 7.79 23.72 15.56
N GLN A 5 7.90 22.40 15.53
CA GLN A 5 7.13 21.57 14.62
C GLN A 5 5.68 21.63 15.09
N GLN A 6 4.86 22.41 14.40
CA GLN A 6 3.41 22.39 14.61
C GLN A 6 2.91 20.96 14.44
N GLN A 7 2.46 20.37 15.53
CA GLN A 7 1.92 19.03 15.56
C GLN A 7 0.55 19.07 14.87
N ILE A 8 0.50 18.62 13.62
CA ILE A 8 -0.74 18.57 12.84
C ILE A 8 -1.68 17.60 13.55
N GLN A 9 -2.85 18.09 14.00
CA GLN A 9 -3.89 17.23 14.54
C GLN A 9 -4.45 16.38 13.39
N LEU A 10 -4.25 15.07 13.46
CA LEU A 10 -4.75 14.13 12.47
C LEU A 10 -6.20 13.80 12.81
N ASN A 11 -7.13 14.17 11.93
CA ASN A 11 -8.52 13.74 12.02
C ASN A 11 -8.63 12.31 11.50
N ILE A 12 -8.86 11.37 12.40
CA ILE A 12 -9.04 9.95 12.07
C ILE A 12 -10.52 9.72 11.75
N ASP A 13 -10.80 9.05 10.63
CA ASP A 13 -12.15 8.56 10.33
C ASP A 13 -12.57 7.57 11.43
N PRO A 14 -13.69 7.80 12.15
CA PRO A 14 -14.11 6.94 13.24
C PRO A 14 -14.49 5.53 12.78
N ASN A 15 -14.79 5.36 11.48
CA ASN A 15 -15.16 4.07 10.93
C ASN A 15 -13.92 3.26 10.52
N SER A 16 -13.93 1.98 10.88
CA SER A 16 -12.96 1.01 10.38
C SER A 16 -13.57 0.18 9.25
N TYR A 17 -12.83 0.03 8.16
CA TYR A 17 -13.26 -0.70 6.97
C TYR A 17 -12.39 -1.93 6.76
N ALA A 18 -13.02 -3.10 6.60
CA ALA A 18 -12.30 -4.34 6.34
C ALA A 18 -11.78 -4.35 4.90
N ILE A 19 -10.48 -4.54 4.72
CA ILE A 19 -9.84 -4.59 3.41
C ILE A 19 -10.26 -5.88 2.70
N THR A 20 -10.84 -5.76 1.51
CA THR A 20 -11.24 -6.89 0.65
C THR A 20 -10.33 -7.06 -0.56
N MET A 21 -9.62 -6.00 -0.98
CA MET A 21 -8.65 -6.05 -2.08
C MET A 21 -7.57 -5.01 -1.87
N VAL A 22 -6.33 -5.37 -2.23
CA VAL A 22 -5.18 -4.47 -2.30
C VAL A 22 -4.47 -4.68 -3.63
N ASN A 23 -4.24 -3.59 -4.36
CA ASN A 23 -3.38 -3.56 -5.53
C ASN A 23 -2.26 -2.53 -5.31
N MET A 24 -1.02 -2.90 -5.64
CA MET A 24 0.14 -2.04 -5.49
C MET A 24 0.91 -1.95 -6.80
N LEU A 25 1.15 -0.72 -7.26
CA LEU A 25 1.94 -0.39 -8.45
C LEU A 25 2.96 0.68 -8.08
N PHE A 26 3.93 0.92 -8.96
CA PHE A 26 4.86 2.03 -8.80
C PHE A 26 5.25 2.58 -10.17
N ASP A 27 5.60 3.87 -10.19
CA ASP A 27 6.31 4.53 -11.27
C ASP A 27 7.66 5.06 -10.75
N GLU A 28 8.31 5.96 -11.50
CA GLU A 28 9.60 6.53 -11.12
C GLU A 28 9.54 7.41 -9.86
N GLU A 29 8.38 7.98 -9.53
CA GLU A 29 8.23 8.96 -8.47
C GLU A 29 7.44 8.43 -7.27
N PHE A 30 6.47 7.55 -7.49
CA PHE A 30 5.50 7.14 -6.48
C PHE A 30 5.16 5.65 -6.50
N PHE A 31 4.82 5.16 -5.31
CA PHE A 31 4.10 3.90 -5.11
C PHE A 31 2.61 4.22 -4.99
N HIS A 32 1.81 3.53 -5.78
CA HIS A 32 0.36 3.65 -5.83
C HIS A 32 -0.27 2.45 -5.11
N PHE A 33 -1.21 2.73 -4.21
CA PHE A 33 -1.96 1.73 -3.46
C PHE A 33 -3.44 1.93 -3.76
N MET A 34 -4.09 0.94 -4.36
CA MET A 34 -5.55 0.85 -4.39
C MET A 34 -5.99 -0.12 -3.29
N ILE A 35 -6.78 0.36 -2.33
CA ILE A 35 -7.33 -0.45 -1.25
C ILE A 35 -8.85 -0.37 -1.31
N ALA A 36 -9.52 -1.52 -1.35
CA ALA A 36 -10.97 -1.59 -1.38
C ALA A 36 -11.56 -2.24 -0.13
N SER A 37 -12.76 -1.81 0.23
CA SER A 37 -13.64 -2.42 1.23
C SER A 37 -15.05 -2.50 0.67
N GLY A 38 -15.58 -3.71 0.52
CA GLY A 38 -16.85 -3.92 -0.20
C GLY A 38 -16.76 -3.39 -1.63
N ASN A 39 -17.65 -2.48 -2.01
CA ASN A 39 -17.66 -1.82 -3.32
C ASN A 39 -17.03 -0.41 -3.32
N GLN A 40 -16.25 -0.07 -2.28
CA GLN A 40 -15.61 1.24 -2.15
C GLN A 40 -14.10 1.08 -2.25
N GLY A 41 -13.49 1.71 -3.25
CA GLY A 41 -12.03 1.76 -3.45
C GLY A 41 -11.47 3.13 -3.10
N ARG A 42 -10.30 3.18 -2.46
CA ARG A 42 -9.52 4.40 -2.25
C ARG A 42 -8.10 4.22 -2.79
N GLN A 43 -7.60 5.24 -3.47
CA GLN A 43 -6.23 5.30 -3.94
C GLN A 43 -5.38 6.16 -2.99
N PHE A 44 -4.19 5.68 -2.70
CA PHE A 44 -3.16 6.41 -1.95
C PHE A 44 -1.86 6.37 -2.73
N VAL A 45 -1.07 7.43 -2.60
CA VAL A 45 0.29 7.47 -3.15
C VAL A 45 1.30 7.71 -2.04
N ALA A 46 2.47 7.10 -2.17
CA ALA A 46 3.58 7.33 -1.25
C ALA A 46 4.88 7.48 -2.04
N THR A 47 5.75 8.39 -1.61
CA THR A 47 7.12 8.44 -2.13
C THR A 47 7.86 7.13 -1.78
N PRO A 48 8.94 6.76 -2.50
CA PRO A 48 9.67 5.52 -2.24
C PRO A 48 10.12 5.36 -0.78
N LYS A 49 10.52 6.46 -0.13
CA LYS A 49 10.90 6.46 1.29
C LYS A 49 9.73 6.12 2.21
N HIS A 50 8.54 6.67 1.93
CA HIS A 50 7.34 6.37 2.71
C HIS A 50 6.85 4.94 2.44
N ALA A 51 6.87 4.48 1.19
CA ALA A 51 6.54 3.09 0.86
C ALA A 51 7.47 2.09 1.58
N LYS A 52 8.78 2.36 1.60
CA LYS A 52 9.75 1.54 2.35
C LYS A 52 9.44 1.52 3.84
N ARG A 53 9.04 2.65 4.43
CA ARG A 53 8.64 2.72 5.84
C ARG A 53 7.39 1.91 6.12
N ILE A 54 6.38 1.98 5.26
CA ILE A 54 5.16 1.15 5.37
C ILE A 54 5.52 -0.33 5.37
N TYR A 55 6.37 -0.79 4.43
CA TYR A 55 6.82 -2.17 4.37
C TYR A 55 7.50 -2.63 5.68
N LEU A 56 8.43 -1.84 6.23
CA LEU A 56 9.15 -2.20 7.44
C LEU A 56 8.23 -2.29 8.66
N LEU A 57 7.31 -1.32 8.81
CA LEU A 57 6.33 -1.33 9.91
C LEU A 57 5.37 -2.52 9.79
N LEU A 58 4.85 -2.78 8.59
CA LEU A 58 3.94 -3.89 8.36
C LEU A 58 4.64 -5.24 8.60
N LYS A 59 5.86 -5.41 8.10
CA LYS A 59 6.68 -6.61 8.33
C LYS A 59 6.85 -6.86 9.83
N GLN A 60 7.22 -5.83 10.60
CA GLN A 60 7.39 -5.96 12.05
C GLN A 60 6.10 -6.42 12.74
N GLN A 61 4.94 -5.89 12.34
CA GLN A 61 3.65 -6.30 12.92
C GLN A 61 3.27 -7.73 12.56
N ILE A 62 3.51 -8.16 11.30
CA ILE A 62 3.30 -9.54 10.86
C ILE A 62 4.18 -10.49 11.67
N GLU A 63 5.48 -10.23 11.77
CA GLU A 63 6.40 -11.09 12.55
C GLU A 63 5.99 -11.18 14.03
N ASN A 64 5.52 -10.07 14.62
CA ASN A 64 5.03 -10.07 16.00
C ASN A 64 3.73 -10.85 16.17
N TYR A 65 2.84 -10.79 15.18
CA TYR A 65 1.62 -11.59 15.15
C TYR A 65 1.97 -13.08 15.05
N GLU A 66 2.84 -13.47 14.12
CA GLU A 66 3.20 -14.87 13.90
C GLU A 66 3.88 -15.52 15.10
N LYS A 67 4.73 -14.77 15.82
CA LYS A 67 5.32 -15.23 17.10
C LYS A 67 4.27 -15.59 18.16
N LYS A 68 3.10 -14.94 18.12
CA LYS A 68 2.03 -15.13 19.11
C LYS A 68 0.97 -16.14 18.67
N PHE A 69 0.68 -16.19 17.37
CA PHE A 69 -0.49 -16.91 16.84
C PHE A 69 -0.13 -18.00 15.82
N GLY A 70 1.16 -18.15 15.49
CA GLY A 70 1.65 -19.10 14.50
C GLY A 70 1.90 -18.47 13.12
N GLU A 71 2.69 -19.17 12.30
CA GLU A 71 3.08 -18.73 10.96
C GLU A 71 1.88 -18.62 10.01
N MET A 72 1.82 -17.55 9.23
CA MET A 72 0.80 -17.33 8.20
C MET A 72 1.37 -17.69 6.83
N LYS A 73 0.85 -18.75 6.22
CA LYS A 73 1.19 -19.10 4.84
C LYS A 73 0.31 -18.32 3.88
N THR A 74 0.93 -17.57 2.97
CA THR A 74 0.23 -16.87 1.89
C THR A 74 1.09 -16.83 0.63
N GLN A 75 0.48 -16.49 -0.50
CA GLN A 75 1.14 -16.35 -1.80
C GLN A 75 0.74 -15.00 -2.41
N LEU A 76 1.63 -14.40 -3.20
CA LEU A 76 1.27 -13.22 -3.96
C LEU A 76 0.27 -13.60 -5.06
N PRO A 77 -0.73 -12.74 -5.36
CA PRO A 77 -1.60 -12.96 -6.50
C PRO A 77 -0.77 -12.97 -7.79
N GLU A 78 -1.07 -13.90 -8.69
CA GLU A 78 -0.42 -13.96 -10.00
C GLU A 78 -0.72 -12.67 -10.77
N ARG A 79 0.32 -12.03 -11.31
CA ARG A 79 0.12 -10.88 -12.21
C ARG A 79 -0.43 -11.41 -13.54
N PRO A 80 -1.57 -10.87 -14.04
CA PRO A 80 -2.03 -11.24 -15.37
C PRO A 80 -0.98 -10.84 -16.42
N GLN A 81 -0.54 -11.79 -17.24
CA GLN A 81 0.56 -11.60 -18.21
C GLN A 81 0.18 -10.82 -19.48
N ASN A 82 -1.06 -10.32 -19.61
CA ASN A 82 -1.54 -9.72 -20.86
C ASN A 82 -1.89 -8.24 -20.74
N THR A 83 -0.89 -7.37 -20.91
CA THR A 83 -1.04 -6.06 -21.59
C THR A 83 0.34 -5.50 -21.95
N GLN A 84 1.08 -6.23 -22.79
CA GLN A 84 2.04 -5.61 -23.70
C GLN A 84 1.41 -5.66 -25.10
N GLU A 85 0.38 -4.85 -25.33
CA GLU A 85 0.18 -4.35 -26.69
C GLU A 85 1.28 -3.31 -26.90
N GLU A 86 2.35 -3.77 -27.54
CA GLU A 86 3.31 -2.92 -28.22
C GLU A 86 2.53 -1.84 -28.97
N SER A 87 2.73 -0.58 -28.58
CA SER A 87 2.34 0.57 -29.36
C SER A 87 3.13 0.56 -30.67
N LYS A 88 2.72 -0.27 -31.63
CA LYS A 88 2.93 -0.02 -33.06
C LYS A 88 1.99 1.11 -33.46
N VAL A 89 2.33 2.33 -33.08
CA VAL A 89 1.85 3.51 -33.80
C VAL A 89 2.85 3.74 -34.92
N GLY A 90 2.53 3.21 -36.09
CA GLY A 90 3.15 3.65 -37.32
C GLY A 90 2.60 5.02 -37.67
N PHE A 91 3.50 5.99 -37.82
CA PHE A 91 3.44 7.09 -38.78
C PHE A 91 4.88 7.46 -39.15
#